data_AF-I0S932-F1
#
_entry.id   AF-I0S932-F1
#
_cell.length_a   1.000
_cell.length_b   1.000
_cell.length_c   1.000
_cell.angle_alpha   90.00
_cell.angle_beta   90.00
_cell.angle_gamma   90.00
#
_symmetry.space_group_name_H-M   'P 1'
#
loop_
_entity.id
_entity.type
_entity.pdbx_description
1 polymer ?
#
loop_
_entity_poly.entity_id
_entity_poly.type
_entity_poly.pdbx_seq_one_letter_code
_entity_poly.pdbx_strand_id
1 'polypeptide(L)'
;MSVDRSKEAFIKENTNKILCGDALETLKNFPDESINCCITSPPYYGLRDYHKKGQIGREATVEEYLNRLVEVFREVRRVLKKDGTCFLVLGDSYAGTSSKKEQRDPKYPKGRNGQDLSITQKVAGYKSKDLMGIPWRLALLLREDGWYLRSDIIWHKENAMPEACRDRPTRSYEHVFLLSKSPRYYYDYEQMAEPMKEVSKKRYVRGRSEDNKYLRKMRG
;
A
#
# COMPACT_ATOMS: atom_id res chain seq x y z
N MET A 1 29.84 -18.35 10.68
CA MET A 1 28.40 -18.18 10.36
C MET A 1 28.23 -18.51 8.90
N SER A 2 27.70 -19.67 8.55
CA SER A 2 27.46 -20.03 7.15
C SER A 2 26.36 -19.11 6.64
N VAL A 3 26.72 -18.15 5.79
CA VAL A 3 25.70 -17.48 5.01
C VAL A 3 24.99 -18.58 4.22
N ASP A 4 23.67 -18.60 4.32
CA ASP A 4 22.83 -19.59 3.68
C ASP A 4 23.00 -19.43 2.17
N ARG A 5 23.95 -20.19 1.59
CA ARG A 5 24.35 -20.11 0.17
C ARG A 5 23.15 -20.22 -0.77
N SER A 6 22.04 -20.81 -0.31
CA SER A 6 20.78 -20.89 -1.06
C SER A 6 20.11 -19.51 -1.26
N LYS A 7 20.14 -18.63 -0.25
CA LYS A 7 19.54 -17.28 -0.33
C LYS A 7 20.33 -16.39 -1.26
N GLU A 8 21.66 -16.39 -1.14
CA GLU A 8 22.53 -15.57 -1.99
C GLU A 8 22.42 -16.00 -3.46
N ALA A 9 22.40 -17.31 -3.72
CA ALA A 9 22.18 -17.84 -5.06
C ALA A 9 20.81 -17.41 -5.61
N PHE A 10 19.73 -17.56 -4.83
CA PHE A 10 18.39 -17.14 -5.22
C PHE A 10 18.34 -15.64 -5.57
N ILE A 11 18.91 -14.78 -4.72
CA ILE A 11 18.92 -13.33 -4.96
C ILE A 11 19.73 -13.01 -6.22
N LYS A 12 20.92 -13.60 -6.38
CA LYS A 12 21.77 -13.37 -7.56
C LYS A 12 21.07 -13.81 -8.84
N GLU A 13 20.39 -14.95 -8.81
CA GLU A 13 19.65 -15.48 -9.96
C GLU A 13 18.45 -14.59 -10.33
N ASN A 14 17.79 -13.97 -9.36
CA ASN A 14 16.56 -13.21 -9.55
C ASN A 14 16.73 -11.69 -9.55
N THR A 15 17.96 -11.19 -9.38
CA THR A 15 18.25 -9.75 -9.44
C THR A 15 17.89 -9.20 -10.81
N ASN A 16 17.16 -8.07 -10.83
CA ASN A 16 16.71 -7.37 -12.03
C ASN A 16 15.86 -8.22 -12.98
N LYS A 17 15.13 -9.22 -12.46
CA LYS A 17 14.19 -10.03 -13.23
C LYS A 17 12.75 -9.79 -12.80
N ILE A 18 11.84 -9.88 -13.77
CA ILE A 18 10.39 -9.90 -13.52
C ILE A 18 9.95 -11.35 -13.49
N LEU A 19 9.44 -11.79 -12.33
CA LEU A 19 8.81 -13.09 -12.19
C LEU A 19 7.32 -12.93 -12.48
N CYS A 20 6.84 -13.58 -13.54
CA CYS A 20 5.44 -13.54 -13.95
C CYS A 20 4.69 -14.73 -13.36
N GLY A 21 3.83 -14.49 -12.37
CA GLY A 21 3.03 -15.53 -11.73
C GLY A 21 2.00 -14.96 -10.76
N ASP A 22 1.21 -15.83 -10.16
CA ASP A 22 0.40 -15.47 -9.00
C ASP A 22 1.32 -15.08 -7.84
N ALA A 23 1.03 -13.96 -7.18
CA ALA A 23 1.92 -13.40 -6.16
C ALA A 23 2.07 -14.32 -4.95
N LEU A 24 0.98 -14.96 -4.49
CA LEU A 24 1.01 -15.84 -3.34
C LEU A 24 1.85 -17.08 -3.66
N GLU A 25 1.58 -17.73 -4.79
CA GLU A 25 2.32 -18.93 -5.19
C GLU A 25 3.79 -18.64 -5.51
N THR A 26 4.07 -17.49 -6.12
CA THR A 26 5.44 -17.07 -6.43
C THR A 26 6.24 -16.83 -5.15
N LEU A 27 5.67 -16.10 -4.18
CA LEU A 27 6.35 -15.79 -2.92
C LEU A 27 6.68 -17.03 -2.10
N LYS A 28 5.86 -18.09 -2.13
CA LYS A 28 6.16 -19.37 -1.44
C LYS A 28 7.50 -19.98 -1.83
N ASN A 29 8.00 -19.70 -3.02
CA ASN A 29 9.29 -20.21 -3.52
C ASN A 29 10.48 -19.34 -3.10
N PHE A 30 10.24 -18.19 -2.48
CA PHE A 30 11.30 -17.30 -2.02
C PHE A 30 11.83 -17.79 -0.68
N PRO A 31 13.15 -17.74 -0.43
CA PRO A 31 13.70 -18.06 0.88
C PRO A 31 13.23 -17.07 1.95
N ASP A 32 13.02 -17.55 3.17
CA ASP A 32 12.75 -16.72 4.35
C ASP A 32 13.83 -15.65 4.53
N GLU A 33 13.46 -14.46 5.01
CA GLU A 33 14.42 -13.42 5.40
C GLU A 33 15.47 -13.07 4.32
N SER A 34 15.05 -13.03 3.06
CA SER A 34 15.90 -12.77 1.89
C SER A 34 15.72 -11.35 1.32
N ILE A 35 14.57 -10.72 1.54
CA ILE A 35 14.18 -9.43 0.94
C ILE A 35 14.31 -8.29 1.97
N ASN A 36 14.89 -7.15 1.57
CA ASN A 36 15.02 -5.98 2.46
C ASN A 36 13.75 -5.12 2.51
N CYS A 37 13.10 -4.89 1.37
CA CYS A 37 11.97 -3.98 1.27
C CYS A 37 10.94 -4.52 0.28
N CYS A 38 9.66 -4.37 0.61
CA CYS A 38 8.55 -4.57 -0.32
C CYS A 38 7.89 -3.20 -0.58
N ILE A 39 7.67 -2.86 -1.84
CA ILE A 39 6.90 -1.67 -2.24
C ILE A 39 5.81 -2.18 -3.16
N THR A 40 4.55 -1.93 -2.82
CA THR A 40 3.44 -2.54 -3.56
C THR A 40 2.17 -1.71 -3.51
N SER A 41 1.36 -1.88 -4.55
CA SER A 41 -0.03 -1.45 -4.66
C SER A 41 -0.84 -2.63 -5.18
N PRO A 42 -1.35 -3.53 -4.31
CA PRO A 42 -2.08 -4.71 -4.76
C PRO A 42 -3.36 -4.31 -5.51
N PRO A 43 -4.02 -5.22 -6.23
CA PRO A 43 -5.28 -4.92 -6.91
C PRO A 43 -6.31 -4.28 -5.97
N TYR A 44 -6.91 -3.15 -6.37
CA TYR A 44 -7.91 -2.45 -5.55
C TYR A 44 -9.28 -3.13 -5.72
N TYR A 45 -10.03 -3.26 -4.63
CA TYR A 45 -11.31 -3.96 -4.61
C TYR A 45 -12.32 -3.37 -5.61
N GLY A 46 -12.78 -4.19 -6.55
CA GLY A 46 -13.79 -3.85 -7.54
C GLY A 46 -13.35 -2.86 -8.62
N LEU A 47 -12.09 -2.39 -8.61
CA LEU A 47 -11.68 -1.27 -9.47
C LEU A 47 -11.29 -1.71 -10.89
N ARG A 48 -10.49 -2.78 -11.02
CA ARG A 48 -9.93 -3.25 -12.31
C ARG A 48 -10.17 -4.73 -12.53
N ASP A 49 -10.43 -5.10 -13.77
CA ASP A 49 -10.39 -6.48 -14.23
C ASP A 49 -9.07 -6.70 -14.98
N TYR A 50 -8.31 -7.72 -14.59
CA TYR A 50 -7.09 -8.11 -15.29
C TYR A 50 -7.31 -9.33 -16.19
N HIS A 51 -8.57 -9.75 -16.39
CA HIS A 51 -8.99 -10.88 -17.21
C HIS A 51 -8.28 -12.19 -16.83
N LYS A 52 -8.02 -12.37 -15.53
CA LYS A 52 -7.44 -13.59 -14.98
C LYS A 52 -8.41 -14.24 -14.01
N LYS A 53 -8.66 -15.54 -14.21
CA LYS A 53 -9.45 -16.34 -13.28
C LYS A 53 -8.77 -16.33 -11.91
N GLY A 54 -9.53 -16.02 -10.86
CA GLY A 54 -9.02 -16.02 -9.49
C GLY A 54 -8.15 -14.81 -9.14
N GLN A 55 -8.17 -13.73 -9.93
CA GLN A 55 -7.48 -12.49 -9.59
C GLN A 55 -8.00 -11.86 -8.29
N ILE A 56 -7.09 -11.21 -7.57
CA ILE A 56 -7.44 -10.43 -6.38
C ILE A 56 -8.20 -9.16 -6.79
N GLY A 57 -9.19 -8.76 -6.00
CA GLY A 57 -10.00 -7.56 -6.20
C GLY A 57 -11.35 -7.81 -6.90
N ARG A 58 -11.75 -9.08 -7.08
CA ARG A 58 -13.04 -9.51 -7.63
C ARG A 58 -13.81 -10.48 -6.73
N GLU A 59 -13.42 -10.57 -5.47
CA GLU A 59 -14.08 -11.37 -4.45
C GLU A 59 -15.51 -10.89 -4.19
N ALA A 60 -16.39 -11.78 -3.76
CA ALA A 60 -17.80 -11.48 -3.58
C ALA A 60 -18.04 -10.56 -2.38
N THR A 61 -17.16 -10.64 -1.38
CA THR A 61 -17.19 -9.80 -0.18
C THR A 61 -15.87 -9.07 0.02
N VAL A 62 -15.92 -7.95 0.77
CA VAL A 62 -14.70 -7.22 1.13
C VAL A 62 -13.85 -8.06 2.08
N GLU A 63 -14.48 -8.88 2.91
CA GLU A 63 -13.83 -9.77 3.87
C GLU A 63 -12.99 -10.84 3.16
N GLU A 64 -13.54 -11.48 2.12
CA GLU A 64 -12.79 -12.43 1.28
C GLU A 64 -11.58 -11.77 0.61
N TYR A 65 -11.76 -10.55 0.07
CA TYR A 65 -10.67 -9.77 -0.51
C TYR A 65 -9.57 -9.46 0.50
N LEU A 66 -9.95 -8.97 1.69
CA LEU A 66 -9.02 -8.64 2.76
C LEU A 66 -8.27 -9.90 3.24
N ASN A 67 -8.96 -11.03 3.40
CA ASN A 67 -8.34 -12.29 3.81
C ASN A 67 -7.31 -12.77 2.79
N ARG A 68 -7.60 -12.70 1.49
CA ARG A 68 -6.63 -13.05 0.43
C ARG A 68 -5.42 -12.14 0.44
N LEU A 69 -5.59 -10.84 0.70
CA LEU A 69 -4.45 -9.95 0.87
C LEU A 69 -3.64 -10.31 2.12
N VAL A 70 -4.28 -10.60 3.24
CA VAL A 70 -3.58 -11.06 4.46
C VAL A 70 -2.72 -12.30 4.17
N GLU A 71 -3.22 -13.27 3.41
CA GLU A 71 -2.43 -14.44 2.98
C GLU A 71 -1.18 -14.05 2.18
N VAL A 72 -1.31 -13.15 1.20
CA VAL A 72 -0.16 -12.62 0.44
C VAL A 72 0.82 -11.91 1.38
N PHE A 73 0.32 -11.06 2.28
CA PHE A 73 1.18 -10.30 3.19
C PHE A 73 1.84 -11.16 4.27
N ARG A 74 1.30 -12.34 4.62
CA ARG A 74 2.02 -13.32 5.44
C ARG A 74 3.29 -13.80 4.75
N GLU A 75 3.19 -14.12 3.46
CA GLU A 75 4.35 -14.52 2.66
C GLU A 75 5.32 -13.35 2.45
N VAL A 76 4.83 -12.13 2.22
CA VAL A 76 5.69 -10.94 2.20
C VAL A 76 6.43 -10.79 3.53
N ARG A 77 5.76 -10.94 4.67
CA ARG A 77 6.41 -10.86 6.00
C ARG A 77 7.47 -11.95 6.20
N ARG A 78 7.20 -13.17 5.74
CA ARG A 78 8.13 -14.31 5.82
C ARG A 78 9.43 -14.03 5.07
N VAL A 79 9.33 -13.57 3.82
CA VAL A 79 10.49 -13.33 2.97
C VAL A 79 11.26 -12.06 3.36
N LEU A 80 10.63 -11.10 4.05
CA LEU A 80 11.34 -9.93 4.56
C LEU A 80 12.36 -10.32 5.63
N LYS A 81 13.54 -9.68 5.58
CA LYS A 81 14.54 -9.71 6.65
C LYS A 81 13.95 -9.16 7.95
N LYS A 82 14.58 -9.49 9.08
CA LYS A 82 14.11 -9.05 10.43
C LYS A 82 13.94 -7.54 10.53
N ASP A 83 14.81 -6.79 9.86
CA ASP A 83 14.82 -5.33 9.80
C ASP A 83 14.14 -4.76 8.55
N GLY A 84 13.40 -5.59 7.81
CA GLY A 84 12.74 -5.22 6.56
C GLY A 84 11.42 -4.48 6.74
N THR A 85 11.08 -3.69 5.71
CA THR A 85 9.88 -2.84 5.65
C THR A 85 9.00 -3.17 4.46
N CYS A 86 7.71 -2.87 4.58
CA CYS A 86 6.75 -2.91 3.49
C CYS A 86 6.04 -1.56 3.38
N PHE A 87 6.04 -0.98 2.18
CA PHE A 87 5.26 0.19 1.81
C PHE A 87 4.06 -0.28 0.99
N LEU A 88 2.87 -0.18 1.58
CA LEU A 88 1.61 -0.61 0.98
C LEU A 88 0.80 0.62 0.58
N VAL A 89 0.60 0.78 -0.73
CA VAL A 89 -0.32 1.78 -1.28
C VAL A 89 -1.68 1.14 -1.51
N LEU A 90 -2.75 1.75 -0.98
CA LEU A 90 -4.10 1.28 -1.25
C LEU A 90 -5.10 2.43 -1.34
N GLY A 91 -5.91 2.40 -2.39
CA GLY A 91 -7.06 3.27 -2.55
C GLY A 91 -8.34 2.61 -2.02
N ASP A 92 -9.25 3.43 -1.53
CA ASP A 92 -10.55 2.95 -1.05
C ASP A 92 -11.57 2.77 -2.19
N SER A 93 -12.66 2.09 -1.89
CA SER A 93 -13.81 1.90 -2.77
C SER A 93 -15.10 2.35 -2.09
N TYR A 94 -16.10 2.66 -2.91
CA TYR A 94 -17.44 3.03 -2.44
C TYR A 94 -18.44 1.96 -2.82
N ALA A 95 -19.37 1.67 -1.92
CA ALA A 95 -20.42 0.70 -2.17
C ALA A 95 -21.40 1.21 -3.23
N GLY A 96 -21.68 0.37 -4.22
CA GLY A 96 -22.56 0.71 -5.33
C GLY A 96 -24.03 0.43 -5.06
N THR A 97 -24.85 0.65 -6.09
CA THR A 97 -26.16 0.02 -6.20
C THR A 97 -26.13 -1.00 -7.33
N SER A 98 -26.83 -2.12 -7.16
CA SER A 98 -27.06 -3.10 -8.25
C SER A 98 -27.99 -2.58 -9.35
N SER A 99 -28.50 -1.35 -9.24
CA SER A 99 -29.51 -0.76 -10.13
C SER A 99 -28.95 0.03 -11.32
N LYS A 100 -27.64 0.27 -11.41
CA LYS A 100 -27.05 0.91 -12.59
C LYS A 100 -26.60 -0.15 -13.59
N LYS A 101 -27.21 -0.13 -14.78
CA LYS A 101 -26.73 -0.87 -15.97
C LYS A 101 -25.27 -0.48 -16.25
N GLU A 102 -24.49 -1.40 -16.82
CA GLU A 102 -23.15 -1.13 -17.34
C GLU A 102 -23.17 0.13 -18.20
N GLN A 103 -22.64 1.24 -17.68
CA GLN A 103 -22.61 2.50 -18.41
C GLN A 103 -21.27 2.58 -19.14
N ARG A 104 -21.27 2.17 -20.41
CA ARG A 104 -20.11 2.30 -21.30
C ARG A 104 -19.99 3.73 -21.77
N ASP A 105 -18.77 4.27 -21.78
CA ASP A 105 -18.49 5.56 -22.40
C ASP A 105 -18.85 5.47 -23.89
N PRO A 106 -19.80 6.27 -24.41
CA PRO A 106 -20.18 6.24 -25.82
C PRO A 106 -19.00 6.50 -26.77
N LYS A 107 -18.00 7.27 -26.31
CA LYS A 107 -16.78 7.58 -27.06
C LYS A 107 -15.78 6.43 -27.05
N TYR A 108 -15.79 5.60 -26.00
CA TYR A 108 -14.88 4.46 -25.83
C TYR A 108 -15.63 3.21 -25.33
N PRO A 109 -16.46 2.56 -26.18
CA PRO A 109 -17.32 1.44 -25.78
C PRO A 109 -16.54 0.16 -25.38
N LYS A 110 -15.24 0.11 -25.68
CA LYS A 110 -14.28 -0.94 -25.26
C LYS A 110 -13.27 -0.45 -24.21
N GLY A 111 -13.53 0.70 -23.58
CA GLY A 111 -12.57 1.39 -22.70
C GLY A 111 -11.43 2.05 -23.48
N ARG A 112 -10.72 3.01 -22.87
CA ARG A 112 -9.59 3.72 -23.51
C ARG A 112 -8.39 2.80 -23.78
N ASN A 113 -8.16 1.81 -22.91
CA ASN A 113 -6.99 0.92 -22.96
C ASN A 113 -7.39 -0.57 -22.82
N GLY A 114 -8.58 -0.97 -23.29
CA GLY A 114 -9.09 -2.34 -23.08
C GLY A 114 -9.39 -2.68 -21.62
N GLN A 115 -9.59 -1.68 -20.76
CA GLN A 115 -9.96 -1.88 -19.36
C GLN A 115 -11.46 -2.16 -19.27
N ASP A 116 -11.80 -3.30 -18.66
CA ASP A 116 -13.17 -3.57 -18.23
C ASP A 116 -13.57 -2.69 -17.04
N LEU A 117 -14.88 -2.46 -16.94
CA LEU A 117 -15.51 -1.50 -16.04
C LEU A 117 -15.23 -1.81 -14.55
N SER A 118 -15.11 -0.75 -13.75
CA SER A 118 -15.17 -0.86 -12.29
C SER A 118 -16.54 -1.42 -11.90
N ILE A 119 -16.55 -2.45 -11.06
CA ILE A 119 -17.80 -3.05 -10.59
C ILE A 119 -18.33 -2.18 -9.45
N THR A 120 -19.40 -1.44 -9.72
CA THR A 120 -20.13 -0.68 -8.69
C THR A 120 -21.39 -1.47 -8.32
N GLN A 121 -21.26 -2.45 -7.43
CA GLN A 121 -22.35 -3.33 -7.02
C GLN A 121 -22.75 -3.11 -5.56
N LYS A 122 -23.92 -3.65 -5.19
CA LYS A 122 -24.33 -3.74 -3.79
C LYS A 122 -23.37 -4.69 -3.07
N VAL A 123 -22.78 -4.23 -1.98
CA VAL A 123 -21.86 -5.01 -1.15
C VAL A 123 -22.54 -5.29 0.19
N ALA A 124 -22.51 -6.54 0.64
CA ALA A 124 -23.10 -6.93 1.91
C ALA A 124 -22.47 -6.13 3.07
N GLY A 125 -23.29 -5.66 4.01
CA GLY A 125 -22.84 -4.87 5.15
C GLY A 125 -22.63 -3.37 4.88
N TYR A 126 -22.77 -2.90 3.64
CA TYR A 126 -22.62 -1.48 3.28
C TYR A 126 -23.92 -0.87 2.76
N LYS A 127 -24.19 0.38 3.13
CA LYS A 127 -25.25 1.16 2.47
C LYS A 127 -24.73 1.64 1.13
N SER A 128 -25.66 1.99 0.24
CA SER A 128 -25.28 2.59 -1.04
C SER A 128 -24.51 3.89 -0.80
N LYS A 129 -23.42 4.09 -1.57
CA LYS A 129 -22.49 5.22 -1.50
C LYS A 129 -21.63 5.28 -0.23
N ASP A 130 -21.66 4.27 0.63
CA ASP A 130 -20.76 4.23 1.79
C ASP A 130 -19.30 4.07 1.34
N LEU A 131 -18.41 4.84 1.95
CA LEU A 131 -16.96 4.60 1.90
C LEU A 131 -16.67 3.31 2.66
N MET A 132 -15.96 2.36 2.03
CA MET A 132 -15.78 1.04 2.62
C MET A 132 -14.66 0.97 3.67
N GLY A 133 -13.77 1.96 3.72
CA GLY A 133 -12.67 2.00 4.69
C GLY A 133 -11.58 0.97 4.42
N ILE A 134 -11.50 0.41 3.20
CA ILE A 134 -10.64 -0.73 2.86
C ILE A 134 -9.17 -0.52 3.26
N PRO A 135 -8.53 0.65 2.99
CA PRO A 135 -7.14 0.88 3.36
C PRO A 135 -6.89 0.66 4.86
N TRP A 136 -7.72 1.28 5.71
CA TRP A 136 -7.58 1.15 7.16
C TRP A 136 -7.99 -0.23 7.67
N ARG A 137 -9.01 -0.86 7.09
CA ARG A 137 -9.38 -2.25 7.43
C ARG A 137 -8.21 -3.20 7.19
N LEU A 138 -7.55 -3.11 6.03
CA LEU A 138 -6.39 -3.93 5.74
C LEU A 138 -5.23 -3.62 6.68
N ALA A 139 -4.89 -2.34 6.89
CA ALA A 139 -3.78 -1.96 7.77
C ALA A 139 -3.96 -2.48 9.20
N LEU A 140 -5.18 -2.45 9.74
CA LEU A 140 -5.50 -2.98 11.06
C LEU A 140 -5.46 -4.50 11.10
N LEU A 141 -5.98 -5.19 10.08
CA LEU A 141 -5.87 -6.65 9.96
C LEU A 141 -4.41 -7.11 9.87
N LEU A 142 -3.57 -6.42 9.10
CA LEU A 142 -2.15 -6.73 9.02
C LEU A 142 -1.45 -6.53 10.37
N ARG A 143 -1.81 -5.48 11.12
CA ARG A 143 -1.31 -5.28 12.48
C ARG A 143 -1.70 -6.44 13.40
N GLU A 144 -2.95 -6.88 13.35
CA GLU A 144 -3.45 -8.04 14.10
C GLU A 144 -2.78 -9.35 13.68
N ASP A 145 -2.41 -9.47 12.41
CA ASP A 145 -1.69 -10.63 11.85
C ASP A 145 -0.19 -10.65 12.19
N GLY A 146 0.32 -9.64 12.92
CA GLY A 146 1.69 -9.61 13.45
C GLY A 146 2.63 -8.62 12.77
N TRP A 147 2.11 -7.72 11.93
CA TRP A 147 2.88 -6.58 11.44
C TRP A 147 2.94 -5.44 12.46
N TYR A 148 4.00 -4.64 12.40
CA TYR A 148 4.03 -3.34 13.05
C TYR A 148 3.57 -2.27 12.06
N LEU A 149 2.44 -1.61 12.31
CA LEU A 149 2.00 -0.43 11.57
C LEU A 149 2.75 0.81 12.09
N ARG A 150 3.65 1.36 11.28
CA ARG A 150 4.60 2.41 11.69
C ARG A 150 4.16 3.81 11.32
N SER A 151 3.49 3.96 10.18
CA SER A 151 3.03 5.26 9.71
C SER A 151 1.87 5.10 8.73
N ASP A 152 0.93 6.02 8.79
CA ASP A 152 0.03 6.35 7.69
C ASP A 152 0.61 7.58 6.97
N ILE A 153 1.00 7.43 5.71
CA ILE A 153 1.54 8.51 4.88
C ILE A 153 0.48 8.87 3.84
N ILE A 154 0.17 10.15 3.72
CA ILE A 154 -0.79 10.65 2.73
C ILE A 154 -0.04 11.01 1.45
N TRP A 155 -0.24 10.21 0.41
CA TRP A 155 0.20 10.58 -0.93
C TRP A 155 -0.83 11.50 -1.57
N HIS A 156 -0.60 12.81 -1.44
CA HIS A 156 -1.40 13.84 -2.10
C HIS A 156 -1.07 13.92 -3.60
N LYS A 157 -2.08 13.81 -4.45
CA LYS A 157 -2.00 13.88 -5.91
C LYS A 157 -2.49 15.25 -6.36
N GLU A 158 -1.57 16.16 -6.65
CA GLU A 158 -1.88 17.54 -7.06
C GLU A 158 -2.76 17.62 -8.33
N ASN A 159 -2.56 16.68 -9.25
CA ASN A 159 -3.31 16.58 -10.51
C ASN A 159 -4.24 15.37 -10.52
N ALA A 160 -5.03 15.20 -9.45
CA ALA A 160 -6.00 14.10 -9.37
C ALA A 160 -7.09 14.24 -10.45
N MET A 161 -7.49 13.11 -11.04
CA MET A 161 -8.61 13.08 -11.97
C MET A 161 -9.90 13.52 -11.24
N PRO A 162 -10.68 14.46 -11.81
CA PRO A 162 -11.95 14.87 -11.21
C PRO A 162 -12.91 13.70 -11.08
N GLU A 163 -13.62 13.65 -9.97
CA GLU A 163 -14.70 12.67 -9.77
C GLU A 163 -16.03 13.26 -10.22
N ALA A 164 -16.86 12.47 -10.91
CA ALA A 164 -18.20 12.91 -11.32
C ALA A 164 -19.20 13.02 -10.14
N CYS A 165 -18.82 12.52 -8.96
CA CYS A 165 -19.63 12.55 -7.74
C CYS A 165 -19.78 13.99 -7.22
N ARG A 166 -20.99 14.39 -6.82
CA ARG A 166 -21.29 15.76 -6.34
C ARG A 166 -21.69 15.85 -4.87
N ASP A 167 -21.81 14.72 -4.19
CA ASP A 167 -22.32 14.60 -2.81
C ASP A 167 -21.22 14.24 -1.79
N ARG A 168 -19.95 14.39 -2.18
CA ARG A 168 -18.78 14.22 -1.29
C ARG A 168 -17.56 14.95 -1.85
N PRO A 169 -16.54 15.23 -1.01
CA PRO A 169 -15.26 15.76 -1.49
C PRO A 169 -14.60 14.82 -2.50
N THR A 170 -13.93 15.41 -3.49
CA THR A 170 -13.06 14.68 -4.42
C THR A 170 -11.90 14.09 -3.64
N ARG A 171 -11.60 12.81 -3.87
CA ARG A 171 -10.43 12.19 -3.29
C ARG A 171 -9.22 12.45 -4.19
N SER A 172 -8.32 13.31 -3.72
CA SER A 172 -7.05 13.61 -4.37
C SER A 172 -5.85 12.98 -3.65
N TYR A 173 -6.05 11.91 -2.88
CA TYR A 173 -4.98 11.24 -2.15
C TYR A 173 -5.14 9.73 -2.08
N GLU A 174 -4.04 9.05 -1.78
CA GLU A 174 -4.01 7.64 -1.39
C GLU A 174 -3.21 7.44 -0.09
N HIS A 175 -3.55 6.39 0.65
CA HIS A 175 -2.77 5.98 1.82
C HIS A 175 -1.55 5.17 1.38
N VAL A 176 -0.41 5.47 1.98
CA VAL A 176 0.80 4.66 1.94
C VAL A 176 1.13 4.24 3.37
N PHE A 177 0.82 2.99 3.70
CA PHE A 177 1.12 2.46 5.02
C PHE A 177 2.55 1.94 5.05
N LEU A 178 3.33 2.42 6.02
CA LEU A 178 4.62 1.83 6.37
C LEU A 178 4.40 0.73 7.40
N LEU A 179 4.70 -0.50 7.01
CA LEU A 179 4.68 -1.69 7.86
C LEU A 179 6.12 -2.17 8.09
N SER A 180 6.43 -2.71 9.26
CA SER A 180 7.72 -3.35 9.53
C SER A 180 7.55 -4.75 10.13
N LYS A 181 8.53 -5.63 9.87
CA LYS A 181 8.56 -7.00 10.43
C LYS A 181 8.86 -7.00 11.94
N SER A 182 9.67 -6.04 12.39
CA SER A 182 10.14 -5.90 13.77
C SER A 182 9.98 -4.45 14.26
N PRO A 183 10.00 -4.21 15.58
CA PRO A 183 9.94 -2.84 16.12
C PRO A 183 11.22 -2.05 15.83
N ARG A 184 12.36 -2.75 15.66
CA ARG A 184 13.63 -2.23 15.15
C ARG A 184 13.78 -2.66 13.69
N TYR A 185 13.91 -1.71 12.79
CA TYR A 185 14.05 -1.93 11.35
C TYR A 185 14.93 -0.83 10.75
N TYR A 186 15.46 -1.08 9.56
CA TYR A 186 16.27 -0.09 8.87
C TYR A 186 15.38 1.04 8.34
N TYR A 187 15.71 2.29 8.68
CA TYR A 187 15.06 3.49 8.17
C TYR A 187 16.06 4.64 8.14
N ASP A 188 16.52 4.98 6.93
CA ASP A 188 17.45 6.08 6.71
C ASP A 188 16.71 7.43 6.67
N TYR A 189 16.45 7.98 7.86
CA TYR A 189 15.75 9.25 8.00
C TYR A 189 16.58 10.44 7.50
N GLU A 190 17.91 10.30 7.40
CA GLU A 190 18.80 11.38 6.98
C GLU A 190 18.69 11.59 5.47
N GLN A 191 18.60 10.51 4.69
CA GLN A 191 18.34 10.59 3.25
C GLN A 191 16.97 11.21 2.91
N MET A 192 16.00 11.11 3.82
CA MET A 192 14.65 11.66 3.64
C MET A 192 14.51 13.08 4.22
N ALA A 193 15.53 13.60 4.89
CA ALA A 193 15.44 14.88 5.58
C ALA A 193 15.45 16.04 4.58
N GLU A 194 14.37 16.82 4.57
CA GLU A 194 14.34 18.08 3.83
C GLU A 194 14.93 19.23 4.66
N PRO A 195 15.60 20.21 4.01
CA PRO A 195 16.07 21.41 4.68
C PRO A 195 14.92 22.13 5.41
N MET A 196 15.16 22.55 6.65
CA MET A 196 14.17 23.34 7.39
C MET A 196 13.86 24.65 6.65
N LYS A 197 12.57 24.92 6.45
CA LYS A 197 12.09 26.23 5.99
C LYS A 197 12.50 27.33 6.98
N GLU A 198 12.88 28.50 6.48
CA GLU A 198 13.34 29.62 7.32
C GLU A 198 12.33 30.04 8.39
N VAL A 199 11.05 30.03 8.07
CA VAL A 199 9.96 30.30 9.01
C VAL A 199 9.92 29.28 10.16
N SER A 200 10.27 28.03 9.88
CA SER A 200 10.37 26.96 10.88
C SER A 200 11.62 27.12 11.73
N LYS A 201 12.76 27.54 11.16
CA LYS A 201 13.99 27.84 11.93
C LYS A 201 13.73 28.92 12.99
N LYS A 202 13.05 30.01 12.62
CA LYS A 202 12.69 31.09 13.56
C LYS A 202 11.78 30.62 14.71
N ARG A 203 10.84 29.71 14.44
CA ARG A 203 9.99 29.08 15.47
C ARG A 203 10.76 28.08 16.33
N TYR A 204 11.68 27.33 15.72
CA TYR A 204 12.51 26.32 16.37
C TYR A 204 13.41 26.94 17.45
N VAL A 205 14.01 28.10 17.16
CA VAL A 205 14.91 28.82 18.09
C VAL A 205 14.16 29.41 19.30
N ARG A 206 12.88 29.80 19.13
CA ARG A 206 12.08 30.43 20.19
C ARG A 206 11.60 29.47 21.29
N GLY A 207 11.65 28.16 21.06
CA GLY A 207 10.92 27.18 21.88
C GLY A 207 11.75 26.27 22.78
N ARG A 208 13.08 26.44 22.91
CA ARG A 208 13.95 25.48 23.63
C ARG A 208 15.02 26.14 24.50
N SER A 209 15.27 25.54 25.66
CA SER A 209 16.43 25.82 26.52
C SER A 209 17.73 25.30 25.88
N GLU A 210 18.87 25.83 26.35
CA GLU A 210 20.19 25.60 25.76
C GLU A 210 20.63 24.12 25.69
N ASP A 211 20.07 23.24 26.53
CA ASP A 211 20.46 21.83 26.67
C ASP A 211 19.82 20.83 25.68
N ASN A 212 19.42 21.28 24.49
CA ASN A 212 18.73 20.40 23.55
C ASN A 212 19.67 19.48 22.74
N LYS A 213 19.37 18.17 22.68
CA LYS A 213 20.13 17.14 21.94
C LYS A 213 20.37 17.45 20.45
N TYR A 214 19.54 18.30 19.83
CA TYR A 214 19.67 18.70 18.43
C TYR A 214 20.49 19.99 18.24
N LEU A 215 20.73 20.78 19.29
CA LEU A 215 21.58 21.99 19.24
C LEU A 215 23.07 21.67 19.49
N ARG A 216 23.38 20.54 20.12
CA ARG A 216 24.75 20.07 20.33
C ARG A 216 25.55 19.85 19.03
N LYS A 217 24.87 19.53 17.90
CA LYS A 217 25.52 19.29 16.59
C LYS A 217 25.90 20.57 15.82
N MET A 218 25.45 21.75 16.24
CA MET A 218 25.78 23.03 15.57
C MET A 218 26.92 23.82 16.25
N ARG A 219 27.68 23.18 17.16
CA ARG A 219 28.84 23.78 17.86
C ARG A 219 30.20 23.26 17.36
N GLY A 220 30.26 22.76 16.13
CA GLY A 220 31.52 22.40 15.45
C GLY A 220 31.89 23.46 14.44
#